data_AF-A0A1C5H211-F1
#
_entry.id   AF-A0A1C5H211-F1
#
_cell.length_a   1.000
_cell.length_b   1.000
_cell.length_c   1.000
_cell.angle_alpha   90.00
_cell.angle_beta   90.00
_cell.angle_gamma   90.00
#
_symmetry.space_group_name_H-M   'P 1'
#
loop_
_entity.id
_entity.type
_entity.pdbx_description
1 polymer ?
#
loop_
_entity_poly.entity_id
_entity_poly.type
_entity_poly.pdbx_seq_one_letter_code
_entity_poly.pdbx_strand_id
1 'polypeptide(L)' 'MDDAYVSGDPDGLTPLLRHIRDAVARELHAQLALRAERIDLADVPEVAYQVTRRVDEVLTGLTPRRTSAGR' A
#
# COMPACT_ATOMS: atom_id res chain seq x y z
N MET A 1 -26.02 -5.12 2.16
CA MET A 1 -24.82 -4.43 2.69
C MET A 1 -24.19 -5.44 3.64
N ASP A 2 -23.31 -6.30 3.11
CA ASP A 2 -22.77 -7.45 3.84
C ASP A 2 -21.48 -7.06 4.58
N ASP A 3 -21.56 -7.08 5.91
CA ASP A 3 -20.61 -7.59 6.92
C ASP A 3 -19.09 -7.65 6.65
N ALA A 4 -18.52 -6.68 5.92
CA ALA A 4 -17.07 -6.68 5.63
C ALA A 4 -16.16 -6.18 6.77
N TYR A 5 -16.66 -5.93 7.99
CA TYR A 5 -15.87 -5.29 9.06
C TYR A 5 -15.99 -5.94 10.45
N VAL A 6 -16.09 -7.26 10.51
CA VAL A 6 -15.83 -7.97 11.77
C VAL A 6 -14.69 -8.96 11.55
N SER A 7 -13.46 -8.47 11.70
CA SER A 7 -12.28 -9.32 11.85
C SER A 7 -11.59 -8.94 13.15
N GLY A 8 -11.38 -9.92 14.03
CA GLY A 8 -10.61 -9.78 15.28
C GLY A 8 -9.11 -9.56 15.07
N ASP A 9 -8.70 -8.93 13.96
CA ASP A 9 -7.34 -8.46 13.66
C ASP A 9 -7.40 -6.92 13.74
N PRO A 10 -6.64 -6.25 14.64
CA PRO A 10 -6.75 -4.80 14.89
C PRO A 10 -6.64 -3.92 13.64
N ASP A 11 -6.05 -4.45 12.56
CA ASP A 11 -5.83 -3.71 11.32
C ASP A 11 -6.92 -3.95 10.25
N GLY A 12 -7.78 -4.97 10.41
CA GLY A 12 -8.79 -5.33 9.40
C GLY A 12 -8.23 -5.70 8.01
N LEU A 13 -6.91 -5.88 7.87
CA LEU A 13 -6.23 -6.12 6.61
C LEU A 13 -6.23 -7.60 6.23
N THR A 14 -6.34 -7.88 4.94
CA THR A 14 -6.08 -9.24 4.42
C THR A 14 -4.60 -9.60 4.56
N PRO A 15 -4.23 -10.90 4.56
CA PRO A 15 -2.82 -11.32 4.67
C PRO A 15 -1.90 -10.69 3.61
N LEU A 16 -2.39 -10.55 2.37
CA LEU A 16 -1.65 -9.89 1.30
C LEU A 16 -1.40 -8.40 1.62
N LEU A 17 -2.44 -7.68 2.06
CA LEU A 17 -2.33 -6.27 2.41
C LEU A 17 -1.38 -6.04 3.58
N ARG A 18 -1.35 -6.95 4.57
CA ARG A 18 -0.39 -6.92 5.68
C ARG A 18 1.06 -7.08 5.17
N HIS A 19 1.32 -8.03 4.27
CA HIS A 19 2.66 -8.20 3.68
C HIS A 19 3.11 -6.99 2.87
N ILE A 20 2.20 -6.38 2.11
CA ILE A 20 2.48 -5.16 1.35
C ILE A 20 2.82 -4.01 2.31
N ARG A 21 2.00 -3.79 3.36
CA ARG A 21 2.26 -2.78 4.38
C ARG A 21 3.64 -2.96 5.02
N ASP A 22 3.98 -4.18 5.44
CA ASP A 22 5.25 -4.45 6.13
C ASP A 22 6.47 -4.32 5.19
N ALA A 23 6.32 -4.62 3.89
CA ALA A 23 7.36 -4.38 2.90
C ALA A 23 7.59 -2.87 2.68
N VAL A 24 6.50 -2.12 2.49
CA VAL A 24 6.54 -0.66 2.33
C VAL A 24 7.12 0.03 3.56
N ALA A 25 6.71 -0.36 4.76
CA ALA A 25 7.20 0.23 6.01
C ALA A 25 8.72 0.02 6.19
N ARG A 26 9.22 -1.18 5.86
CA ARG A 26 10.66 -1.48 5.94
C ARG A 26 11.48 -0.65 4.96
N GLU A 27 11.02 -0.54 3.72
CA GLU A 27 11.71 0.25 2.70
C GLU A 27 11.69 1.75 3.05
N LEU A 28 10.53 2.26 3.49
CA LEU A 28 10.40 3.67 3.90
C LEU A 28 11.35 3.98 5.07
N HIS A 29 11.40 3.10 6.08
CA HIS A 29 12.32 3.24 7.20
C HIS A 29 13.79 3.25 6.75
N ALA A 30 14.18 2.35 5.84
CA ALA A 30 15.53 2.28 5.31
C ALA A 30 15.90 3.55 4.51
N GLN A 31 15.04 4.02 3.62
CA GLN A 31 15.29 5.20 2.79
C GLN A 31 15.41 6.47 3.62
N LEU A 32 14.53 6.66 4.61
CA LEU A 32 14.60 7.80 5.52
C LEU A 32 15.91 7.79 6.33
N ALA A 33 16.30 6.62 6.85
CA ALA A 33 17.57 6.48 7.58
C ALA A 33 18.78 6.79 6.69
N LEU A 34 18.81 6.29 5.45
CA LEU A 34 19.89 6.55 4.49
C LEU A 34 20.02 8.04 4.13
N ARG A 35 18.90 8.77 4.11
CA ARG A 35 18.87 10.20 3.78
C ARG A 35 18.97 11.12 5.00
N ALA A 36 19.07 10.56 6.20
CA ALA A 36 18.95 11.28 7.46
C ALA A 36 17.66 12.14 7.54
N GLU A 37 16.59 11.67 6.90
CA GLU A 37 15.29 12.32 6.85
C GLU A 37 14.34 11.72 7.91
N ARG A 38 13.33 12.49 8.29
CA ARG A 38 12.25 12.05 9.18
C ARG A 38 10.92 12.53 8.62
N ILE A 39 9.87 11.75 8.87
CA ILE A 39 8.50 12.16 8.61
C ILE A 39 7.95 12.75 9.91
N ASP A 40 7.46 13.98 9.85
CA ASP A 40 6.76 14.58 10.98
C ASP A 40 5.37 13.95 11.13
N LEU A 41 4.90 13.83 12.38
CA LEU A 41 3.63 13.17 12.66
C LEU A 41 2.44 13.83 11.93
N ALA A 42 2.50 15.14 11.72
CA ALA A 42 1.50 15.91 10.99
C ALA A 42 1.43 15.52 9.49
N ASP A 43 2.51 15.01 8.92
CA ASP A 43 2.61 14.64 7.51
C ASP A 43 2.27 13.18 7.24
N VAL A 44 2.18 12.36 8.30
CA VAL A 44 1.85 10.92 8.20
C VAL A 44 0.57 10.66 7.37
N PRO A 45 -0.53 11.41 7.53
CA PRO A 45 -1.73 11.19 6.71
C PRO A 45 -1.49 11.38 5.21
N GLU A 46 -0.75 12.41 4.81
CA GLU A 46 -0.46 12.69 3.40
C GLU A 46 0.49 11.64 2.82
N VAL A 47 1.55 11.28 3.55
CA VAL A 47 2.47 10.22 3.13
C VAL A 47 1.72 8.90 2.95
N ALA A 48 0.84 8.54 3.90
CA ALA A 48 0.02 7.34 3.80
C ALA A 48 -0.86 7.37 2.54
N TYR A 49 -1.52 8.49 2.28
CA TYR A 49 -2.35 8.67 1.08
C TYR A 49 -1.55 8.48 -0.21
N GLN A 50 -0.38 9.14 -0.35
CA GLN A 50 0.45 9.03 -1.55
C GLN A 50 0.98 7.61 -1.78
N VAL A 51 1.38 6.93 -0.70
CA VAL A 51 1.81 5.52 -0.74
C VAL A 51 0.66 4.64 -1.23
N THR A 52 -0.54 4.76 -0.64
CA THR A 52 -1.71 3.98 -1.05
C THR A 52 -2.05 4.22 -2.52
N ARG A 53 -2.11 5.49 -2.94
CA ARG A 53 -2.37 5.88 -4.33
C ARG A 53 -1.34 5.28 -5.28
N ARG A 54 -0.06 5.31 -4.92
CA ARG A 54 1.02 4.77 -5.76
C ARG A 54 0.99 3.26 -5.85
N VAL A 55 0.68 2.57 -4.75
CA VAL A 55 0.48 1.12 -4.76
C VAL A 55 -0.69 0.76 -5.67
N ASP A 56 -1.82 1.45 -5.57
CA ASP A 56 -2.97 1.22 -6.43
C ASP A 56 -2.63 1.45 -7.92
N GLU A 57 -1.93 2.53 -8.26
CA GLU A 57 -1.44 2.77 -9.63
C GLU A 57 -0.52 1.66 -10.15
N VAL A 58 0.39 1.16 -9.31
CA VAL A 58 1.29 0.07 -9.69
C VAL A 58 0.50 -1.21 -9.91
N LEU A 59 -0.40 -1.56 -8.99
CA LEU A 59 -1.20 -2.78 -9.11
C LEU A 59 -2.16 -2.72 -10.31
N THR A 60 -2.80 -1.57 -10.55
CA THR A 60 -3.70 -1.38 -11.70
C THR A 60 -2.93 -1.30 -13.02
N GLY A 61 -1.79 -0.63 -13.06
CA GLY A 61 -0.92 -0.52 -14.24
C GLY A 61 -0.20 -1.83 -14.61
N LEU A 62 0.00 -2.73 -13.65
CA LEU A 62 0.52 -4.08 -13.87
C LEU A 62 -0.54 -5.07 -14.37
N THR A 63 -1.81 -4.66 -14.44
CA THR A 63 -2.85 -5.50 -15.08
C THR A 63 -2.41 -5.72 -16.52
N PRO A 64 -2.15 -6.97 -16.96
CA PRO A 64 -1.79 -7.25 -18.33
C PRO A 64 -2.92 -6.68 -19.18
N ARG A 65 -2.61 -5.73 -20.08
CA ARG A 65 -3.55 -5.35 -21.12
C ARG A 65 -3.88 -6.66 -21.83
N ARG A 66 -5.06 -7.25 -21.55
CA ARG A 66 -5.56 -8.41 -22.29
C ARG A 66 -5.59 -7.94 -23.73
N THR A 67 -4.55 -8.25 -24.47
CA THR A 67 -4.54 -8.16 -25.91
C THR A 67 -5.66 -9.08 -26.31
N SER A 68 -6.78 -8.48 -26.71
CA SER A 68 -7.85 -9.14 -27.44
C SER A 68 -7.26 -9.60 -28.77
N ALA A 69 -6.45 -10.66 -28.72
CA ALA A 69 -6.13 -11.49 -29.85
C ALA A 69 -7.29 -12.48 -29.99
N GLY A 70 -8.19 -12.19 -30.92
CA GLY A 70 -9.26 -13.10 -31.33
C GLY A 70 -10.60 -12.40 -31.46
N ARG A 71 -10.91 -11.84 -32.62
CA ARG A 71 -11.52 -12.58 -33.73
C ARG A 71 -11.47 -11.74 -35.01
#